data_AF-A0A7X5IGY4-F1
#
_entry.id   AF-A0A7X5IGY4-F1
#
_cell.length_a   1.000
_cell.length_b   1.000
_cell.length_c   1.000
_cell.angle_alpha   90.00
_cell.angle_beta   90.00
_cell.angle_gamma   90.00
#
_symmetry.space_group_name_H-M   'P 1'
#
loop_
_entity.id
_entity.type
_entity.pdbx_description
1 polymer ?
#
loop_
_entity_poly.entity_id
_entity_poly.type
_entity_poly.pdbx_seq_one_letter_code
_entity_poly.pdbx_strand_id
1 'polypeptide(L)'
;LLEAGWSTNAVYAILGNMEKESYINPLFRKIAEGGGKGKGFGLVQWTPESKLTDWTTLEGLDPNDIDVQIQRILVEVDLTSDEQWVTANHNSGMTFKEFTQSAESVEKLAEIFLYCYEQPTVKPQPARSKLARKWQDLLELLND
;
A
#
# COMPACT_ATOMS: atom_id res chain seq x y z
N LEU A 1 2.34 -11.74 0.36
CA LEU A 1 3.36 -10.85 0.95
C LEU A 1 4.32 -11.58 1.90
N LEU A 2 3.84 -12.31 2.92
CA LEU A 2 4.72 -13.11 3.79
C LEU A 2 5.54 -14.14 3.02
N GLU A 3 4.94 -14.84 2.06
CA GLU A 3 5.64 -15.76 1.14
C GLU A 3 6.71 -15.07 0.28
N ALA A 4 6.57 -13.76 0.04
CA ALA A 4 7.55 -12.93 -0.64
C ALA A 4 8.64 -12.38 0.32
N GLY A 5 8.67 -12.87 1.57
CA GLY A 5 9.68 -12.52 2.56
C GLY A 5 9.46 -11.18 3.26
N TRP A 6 8.25 -10.61 3.23
CA TRP A 6 7.97 -9.41 4.02
C TRP A 6 7.85 -9.75 5.51
N SER A 7 8.29 -8.84 6.37
CA SER A 7 8.04 -8.93 7.81
C SER A 7 6.54 -8.82 8.11
N THR A 8 6.08 -9.48 9.17
CA THR A 8 4.67 -9.41 9.61
C THR A 8 4.25 -7.98 9.91
N ASN A 9 5.10 -7.19 10.58
CA ASN A 9 4.82 -5.77 10.86
C ASN A 9 4.65 -4.94 9.58
N ALA A 10 5.45 -5.19 8.54
CA ALA A 10 5.29 -4.51 7.25
C ALA A 10 3.97 -4.90 6.56
N VAL A 11 3.57 -6.18 6.65
CA VAL A 11 2.26 -6.65 6.14
C VAL A 11 1.10 -5.99 6.89
N TYR A 12 1.13 -5.93 8.22
CA TYR A 12 0.08 -5.25 8.99
C TYR A 12 0.02 -3.74 8.69
N ALA A 13 1.18 -3.11 8.51
CA ALA A 13 1.29 -1.69 8.16
C ALA A 13 0.61 -1.35 6.82
N ILE A 14 0.85 -2.16 5.78
CA ILE A 14 0.21 -1.94 4.48
C ILE A 14 -1.30 -2.23 4.55
N LEU A 15 -1.75 -3.23 5.30
CA LEU A 15 -3.19 -3.52 5.50
C LEU A 15 -3.93 -2.33 6.12
N GLY A 16 -3.33 -1.66 7.13
CA GLY A 16 -3.92 -0.46 7.73
C GLY A 16 -4.04 0.71 6.76
N ASN A 17 -3.13 0.83 5.80
CA ASN A 17 -3.20 1.83 4.73
C ASN A 17 -4.23 1.45 3.66
N MET A 18 -4.20 0.21 3.16
CA MET A 18 -5.17 -0.32 2.19
C MET A 18 -6.60 -0.23 2.70
N GLU A 19 -6.85 -0.50 3.98
CA GLU A 19 -8.19 -0.33 4.56
C GLU A 19 -8.66 1.12 4.47
N LYS A 20 -7.76 2.08 4.71
CA LYS A 20 -8.10 3.49 4.61
C LYS A 20 -8.31 3.95 3.16
N GLU A 21 -7.55 3.41 2.22
CA GLU A 21 -7.64 3.74 0.80
C GLU A 21 -8.85 3.13 0.10
N SER A 22 -9.10 1.84 0.34
CA SER A 22 -10.00 1.03 -0.48
C SER A 22 -10.91 0.11 0.32
N TYR A 23 -10.84 0.12 1.66
CA TYR A 23 -11.44 -0.94 2.48
C TYR A 23 -10.89 -2.33 2.13
N ILE A 24 -9.63 -2.39 1.65
CA ILE A 24 -8.98 -3.62 1.16
C ILE A 24 -9.78 -4.26 0.02
N ASN A 25 -10.38 -3.44 -0.84
CA ASN A 25 -11.14 -3.90 -2.00
C ASN A 25 -10.35 -3.63 -3.29
N PRO A 26 -9.87 -4.67 -4.01
CA PRO A 26 -9.11 -4.48 -5.25
C PRO A 26 -9.96 -3.85 -6.37
N LEU A 27 -11.29 -3.90 -6.27
CA LEU A 27 -12.20 -3.31 -7.25
C LEU A 27 -12.54 -1.84 -6.94
N PHE A 28 -12.04 -1.27 -5.85
CA PHE A 28 -12.40 0.07 -5.43
C PHE A 28 -11.86 1.12 -6.40
N ARG A 29 -12.78 1.90 -6.99
CA ARG A 29 -12.46 3.05 -7.85
C ARG A 29 -12.99 4.30 -7.19
N LYS A 30 -12.11 5.29 -7.01
CA LYS A 30 -12.54 6.59 -6.47
C LYS A 30 -13.55 7.23 -7.43
N ILE A 31 -14.56 7.88 -6.88
CA ILE A 31 -15.47 8.74 -7.63
C ILE A 31 -15.01 10.19 -7.43
N ALA A 32 -14.89 10.95 -8.51
CA ALA A 32 -14.54 12.37 -8.44
C ALA A 32 -15.70 13.18 -7.84
N GLU A 33 -15.39 14.33 -7.22
CA GLU A 33 -16.42 15.30 -6.87
C GLU A 33 -17.21 15.67 -8.14
N GLY A 34 -18.54 15.44 -8.13
CA GLY A 34 -19.40 15.59 -9.31
C GLY A 34 -19.78 14.29 -10.02
N GLY A 35 -19.42 13.12 -9.50
CA GLY A 35 -19.94 11.83 -9.97
C GLY A 35 -19.20 11.21 -11.16
N GLY A 36 -18.07 11.81 -11.59
CA GLY A 36 -17.20 11.24 -12.62
C GLY A 36 -16.25 10.17 -12.08
N LYS A 37 -15.49 9.51 -12.97
CA LYS A 37 -14.40 8.62 -12.56
C LYS A 37 -13.34 9.44 -11.82
N GLY A 38 -13.05 9.07 -10.58
CA GLY A 38 -11.90 9.57 -9.83
C GLY A 38 -10.60 8.97 -10.37
N LYS A 39 -9.46 9.44 -9.84
CA LYS A 39 -8.14 9.10 -10.39
C LYS A 39 -7.49 7.85 -9.80
N GLY A 40 -8.04 7.31 -8.70
CA GLY A 40 -7.46 6.21 -7.93
C GLY A 40 -8.18 4.88 -8.16
N PHE A 41 -7.41 3.79 -8.20
CA PHE A 41 -7.92 2.43 -8.37
C PHE A 41 -7.16 1.41 -7.53
N GLY A 42 -7.84 0.39 -7.03
CA GLY A 42 -7.24 -0.78 -6.39
C GLY A 42 -6.95 -0.62 -4.90
N LEU A 43 -6.25 -1.62 -4.34
CA LEU A 43 -5.97 -1.78 -2.92
C LEU A 43 -5.36 -0.53 -2.27
N VAL A 44 -4.39 0.08 -2.95
CA VAL A 44 -3.63 1.26 -2.49
C VAL A 44 -3.99 2.52 -3.29
N GLN A 45 -5.10 2.50 -4.03
CA GLN A 45 -5.57 3.63 -4.83
C GLN A 45 -4.49 4.25 -5.74
N TRP A 46 -3.81 3.42 -6.54
CA TRP A 46 -2.85 3.88 -7.54
C TRP A 46 -3.40 5.07 -8.31
N THR A 47 -2.71 6.21 -8.19
CA THR A 47 -3.14 7.50 -8.71
C THR A 47 -2.02 8.14 -9.53
N PRO A 48 -2.20 8.40 -10.83
CA PRO A 48 -3.36 8.00 -11.64
C PRO A 48 -3.48 6.46 -11.76
N GLU A 49 -4.69 5.96 -12.02
CA GLU A 49 -4.97 4.52 -12.19
C GLU A 49 -4.09 3.84 -13.25
N SER A 50 -3.59 4.63 -14.21
CA SER A 50 -2.66 4.18 -15.26
C SER A 50 -1.37 3.57 -14.73
N LYS A 51 -0.92 3.94 -13.52
CA LYS A 51 0.23 3.28 -12.87
C LYS A 51 0.05 1.76 -12.75
N LEU A 52 -1.17 1.32 -12.46
CA LEU A 52 -1.53 -0.09 -12.43
C LEU A 52 -1.93 -0.59 -13.83
N THR A 53 -2.86 0.11 -14.50
CA THR A 53 -3.49 -0.45 -15.72
C THR A 53 -2.55 -0.50 -16.92
N ASP A 54 -1.61 0.44 -17.04
CA ASP A 54 -0.64 0.42 -18.15
C ASP A 54 0.33 -0.75 -17.97
N TRP A 55 0.78 -0.99 -16.73
CA TRP A 55 1.60 -2.16 -16.39
C TRP A 55 0.88 -3.47 -16.65
N THR A 56 -0.35 -3.64 -16.19
CA THR A 56 -1.10 -4.89 -16.45
C THR A 56 -1.40 -5.08 -17.93
N THR A 57 -1.65 -4.01 -18.68
CA THR A 57 -1.84 -4.08 -20.14
C THR A 57 -0.58 -4.58 -20.83
N LEU A 58 0.60 -4.09 -20.42
CA LEU A 58 1.89 -4.53 -20.96
C LEU A 58 2.17 -6.01 -20.64
N GLU A 59 1.88 -6.44 -19.42
CA GLU A 59 2.11 -7.82 -18.95
C GLU A 59 1.00 -8.81 -19.37
N GLY A 60 -0.11 -8.33 -19.94
CA GLY A 60 -1.26 -9.16 -20.29
C GLY A 60 -2.04 -9.71 -19.09
N LEU A 61 -2.08 -8.96 -17.99
CA LEU A 61 -2.72 -9.32 -16.71
C LEU A 61 -4.05 -8.57 -16.50
N ASP A 62 -4.94 -9.10 -15.65
CA ASP A 62 -6.19 -8.42 -15.26
C ASP A 62 -5.94 -7.49 -14.05
N PRO A 63 -6.11 -6.17 -14.18
CA PRO A 63 -5.88 -5.25 -13.07
C PRO A 63 -6.96 -5.31 -11.98
N ASN A 64 -8.05 -6.04 -12.17
CA ASN A 64 -9.07 -6.29 -11.14
C ASN A 64 -8.73 -7.48 -10.23
N ASP A 65 -7.74 -8.29 -10.61
CA ASP A 65 -7.28 -9.43 -9.82
C ASP A 65 -6.44 -8.95 -8.62
N ILE A 66 -6.79 -9.43 -7.43
CA ILE A 66 -6.08 -9.09 -6.19
C ILE A 66 -4.64 -9.59 -6.21
N ASP A 67 -4.39 -10.76 -6.79
CA ASP A 67 -3.05 -11.35 -6.85
C ASP A 67 -2.16 -10.54 -7.79
N VAL A 68 -2.73 -10.02 -8.88
CA VAL A 68 -2.04 -9.10 -9.81
C VAL A 68 -1.72 -7.76 -9.13
N GLN A 69 -2.64 -7.22 -8.32
CA GLN A 69 -2.37 -6.01 -7.54
C GLN A 69 -1.30 -6.21 -6.46
N ILE A 70 -1.27 -7.38 -5.81
CA ILE A 70 -0.20 -7.74 -4.88
C ILE A 70 1.14 -7.90 -5.63
N GLN A 71 1.12 -8.56 -6.80
CA GLN A 71 2.30 -8.69 -7.66
C GLN A 71 2.84 -7.33 -8.07
N ARG A 72 1.97 -6.36 -8.40
CA ARG A 72 2.39 -4.99 -8.70
C ARG A 72 3.20 -4.39 -7.55
N ILE A 73 2.70 -4.46 -6.32
CA ILE A 73 3.41 -3.94 -5.13
C ILE A 73 4.78 -4.62 -4.97
N LEU A 74 4.86 -5.93 -5.21
CA LEU A 74 6.14 -6.66 -5.13
C LEU A 74 7.14 -6.19 -6.20
N VAL A 75 6.69 -5.96 -7.43
CA VAL A 75 7.53 -5.41 -8.50
C VAL A 75 8.05 -4.02 -8.12
N GLU A 76 7.19 -3.14 -7.56
CA GLU A 76 7.55 -1.78 -7.17
C GLU A 76 8.66 -1.72 -6.10
N VAL A 77 8.81 -2.75 -5.26
CA VAL A 77 9.91 -2.84 -4.28
C VAL A 77 11.28 -2.91 -4.95
N ASP A 78 11.36 -3.56 -6.12
CA ASP A 78 12.62 -3.81 -6.82
C ASP A 78 12.89 -2.78 -7.94
N LEU A 79 11.94 -1.86 -8.21
CA LEU A 79 12.12 -0.80 -9.20
C LEU A 79 12.98 0.33 -8.64
N THR A 80 14.16 0.52 -9.24
CA THR A 80 15.10 1.60 -8.84
C THR A 80 14.68 2.99 -9.32
N SER A 81 13.72 3.08 -10.24
CA SER A 81 13.24 4.32 -10.85
C SER A 81 11.74 4.53 -10.69
N ASP A 82 11.06 3.72 -9.88
CA ASP A 82 9.63 3.90 -9.65
C ASP A 82 9.39 5.04 -8.64
N GLU A 83 8.51 5.95 -9.03
CA GLU A 83 8.15 7.13 -8.23
C GLU A 83 7.18 6.79 -7.09
N GLN A 84 6.72 5.53 -6.99
CA GLN A 84 5.73 5.16 -6.00
C GLN A 84 6.27 5.29 -4.56
N TRP A 85 7.53 4.86 -4.29
CA TRP A 85 8.16 5.04 -2.98
C TRP A 85 9.17 6.20 -2.97
N VAL A 86 8.84 7.29 -2.26
CA VAL A 86 9.72 8.45 -2.13
C VAL A 86 10.31 8.51 -0.72
N THR A 87 11.51 7.97 -0.56
CA THR A 87 12.23 7.89 0.72
C THR A 87 12.35 9.24 1.44
N ALA A 88 12.52 10.34 0.70
CA ALA A 88 12.69 11.67 1.26
C ALA A 88 11.44 12.24 1.95
N ASN A 89 10.27 11.63 1.77
CA ASN A 89 9.02 12.12 2.36
C ASN A 89 8.85 11.79 3.84
N HIS A 90 9.75 10.99 4.43
CA HIS A 90 9.72 10.63 5.83
C HIS A 90 11.13 10.67 6.44
N ASN A 91 11.24 11.09 7.70
CA ASN A 91 12.52 11.31 8.38
C ASN A 91 13.33 10.04 8.66
N SER A 92 12.73 8.85 8.55
CA SER A 92 13.43 7.58 8.72
C SER A 92 14.46 7.32 7.62
N GLY A 93 14.31 7.93 6.44
CA GLY A 93 15.16 7.63 5.29
C GLY A 93 15.05 6.18 4.81
N MET A 94 13.98 5.48 5.18
CA MET A 94 13.79 4.05 4.89
C MET A 94 13.42 3.85 3.41
N THR A 95 14.20 3.03 2.72
CA THR A 95 13.89 2.56 1.36
C THR A 95 12.71 1.57 1.37
N PHE A 96 12.09 1.34 0.21
CA PHE A 96 10.98 0.38 0.14
C PHE A 96 11.45 -1.03 0.51
N LYS A 97 12.64 -1.43 0.07
CA LYS A 97 13.23 -2.73 0.42
C LYS A 97 13.43 -2.88 1.92
N GLU A 98 14.00 -1.87 2.58
CA GLU A 98 14.16 -1.88 4.05
C GLU A 98 12.82 -1.94 4.77
N PHE A 99 11.80 -1.23 4.27
CA PHE A 99 10.44 -1.31 4.81
C PHE A 99 9.93 -2.75 4.82
N THR A 100 10.10 -3.50 3.72
CA THR A 100 9.63 -4.89 3.64
C THR A 100 10.26 -5.82 4.68
N GLN A 101 11.44 -5.47 5.19
CA GLN A 101 12.21 -6.30 6.14
C GLN A 101 12.21 -5.74 7.56
N SER A 102 11.54 -4.62 7.79
CA SER A 102 11.68 -3.87 9.03
C SER A 102 11.01 -4.57 10.22
N ALA A 103 11.66 -4.46 11.39
CA ALA A 103 11.13 -4.89 12.69
C ALA A 103 10.59 -3.71 13.52
N GLU A 104 10.51 -2.50 12.95
CA GLU A 104 9.87 -1.34 13.59
C GLU A 104 8.41 -1.64 13.96
N SER A 105 7.84 -0.83 14.85
CA SER A 105 6.43 -1.02 15.25
C SER A 105 5.49 -0.88 14.06
N VAL A 106 4.38 -1.62 14.09
CA VAL A 106 3.37 -1.57 13.02
C VAL A 106 2.83 -0.15 12.81
N GLU A 107 2.68 0.64 13.87
CA GLU A 107 2.23 2.03 13.79
C GLU A 107 3.23 2.91 13.06
N LYS A 108 4.53 2.70 13.31
CA LYS A 108 5.60 3.45 12.68
C LYS A 108 5.73 3.09 11.21
N LEU A 109 5.65 1.81 10.90
CA LEU A 109 5.65 1.34 9.51
C LEU A 109 4.41 1.83 8.75
N ALA A 110 3.23 1.86 9.37
CA ALA A 110 2.04 2.40 8.75
C ALA A 110 2.18 3.90 8.43
N GLU A 111 2.83 4.66 9.31
CA GLU A 111 3.19 6.07 9.06
C GLU A 111 4.22 6.18 7.92
N ILE A 112 5.28 5.38 7.93
CA ILE A 112 6.29 5.40 6.86
C ILE A 112 5.64 5.10 5.51
N PHE A 113 4.78 4.07 5.42
CA PHE A 113 4.06 3.73 4.21
C PHE A 113 3.13 4.88 3.73
N LEU A 114 2.42 5.53 4.66
CA LEU A 114 1.60 6.71 4.35
C LEU A 114 2.42 7.84 3.71
N TYR A 115 3.60 8.14 4.28
CA TYR A 115 4.41 9.26 3.83
C TYR A 115 5.22 8.95 2.57
N CYS A 116 5.79 7.74 2.48
CA CYS A 116 6.67 7.34 1.38
C CYS A 116 5.92 6.74 0.19
N TYR A 117 4.90 5.91 0.41
CA TYR A 117 4.17 5.20 -0.66
C TYR A 117 2.85 5.90 -1.03
N GLU A 118 1.93 6.07 -0.09
CA GLU A 118 0.58 6.60 -0.39
C GLU A 118 0.61 8.08 -0.79
N GLN A 119 1.48 8.85 -0.15
CA GLN A 119 1.73 10.26 -0.44
C GLN A 119 0.46 11.13 -0.60
N PRO A 120 -0.58 11.00 0.26
CA PRO A 120 -1.82 11.74 0.07
C PRO A 120 -1.60 13.23 0.29
N THR A 121 -2.48 14.05 -0.28
CA THR A 121 -2.45 15.50 -0.12
C THR A 121 -2.66 15.97 1.32
N VAL A 122 -3.40 15.19 2.12
CA VAL A 122 -3.69 15.50 3.53
C VAL A 122 -2.90 14.57 4.44
N LYS A 123 -2.05 15.15 5.29
CA LYS A 123 -1.23 14.49 6.32
C LYS A 123 -1.22 15.37 7.59
N PRO A 124 -1.08 14.82 8.80
CA PRO A 124 -0.97 13.40 9.14
C PRO A 124 -2.31 12.65 9.11
N GLN A 125 -2.28 11.31 8.97
CA GLN A 125 -3.48 10.45 9.05
C GLN A 125 -3.30 9.33 10.11
N PRO A 126 -3.32 9.67 11.42
CA PRO A 126 -3.01 8.72 12.49
C PRO A 126 -3.99 7.54 12.60
N ALA A 127 -5.16 7.62 11.96
CA ALA A 127 -6.09 6.50 11.89
C ALA A 127 -5.47 5.26 11.22
N ARG A 128 -4.56 5.43 10.25
CA ARG A 128 -3.93 4.30 9.54
C ARG A 128 -3.05 3.46 10.46
N SER A 129 -2.29 4.10 11.34
CA SER A 129 -1.51 3.40 12.38
C SER A 129 -2.41 2.59 13.32
N LYS A 130 -3.59 3.12 13.70
CA LYS A 130 -4.57 2.38 14.51
C LYS A 130 -5.16 1.20 13.75
N LEU A 131 -5.45 1.36 12.46
CA LEU A 131 -5.95 0.25 11.62
C LEU A 131 -4.89 -0.83 11.45
N ALA A 132 -3.63 -0.44 11.31
CA ALA A 132 -2.52 -1.38 11.22
C ALA A 132 -2.36 -2.21 12.52
N ARG A 133 -2.42 -1.55 13.69
CA ARG A 133 -2.50 -2.23 15.00
C ARG A 133 -3.69 -3.18 15.08
N LYS A 134 -4.88 -2.75 14.65
CA LYS A 134 -6.08 -3.60 14.61
C LYS A 134 -5.84 -4.88 13.78
N TRP A 135 -5.19 -4.79 12.63
CA TRP A 135 -4.86 -5.96 11.81
C TRP A 135 -3.84 -6.88 12.46
N GLN A 136 -2.83 -6.32 13.12
CA GLN A 136 -1.89 -7.09 13.92
C GLN A 136 -2.64 -7.90 14.99
N ASP A 137 -3.43 -7.22 15.84
CA ASP A 137 -4.11 -7.87 16.96
C ASP A 137 -5.10 -8.95 16.49
N LEU A 138 -5.83 -8.71 15.40
CA LEU A 138 -6.79 -9.66 14.85
C LEU A 138 -6.12 -10.90 14.25
N LEU A 139 -5.06 -10.72 13.46
CA LEU A 139 -4.42 -11.83 12.76
C LEU A 139 -3.53 -12.65 13.68
N GLU A 140 -2.92 -12.04 14.69
CA GLU A 140 -2.21 -12.78 15.74
C GLU A 140 -3.18 -13.64 16.55
N LEU A 141 -4.35 -13.11 16.92
CA LEU A 141 -5.39 -13.88 17.63
C LEU A 141 -5.93 -15.09 16.85
N LEU A 142 -5.97 -15.00 15.52
CA LEU A 142 -6.48 -16.08 14.66
C LEU A 142 -5.43 -17.17 14.37
N ASN A 143 -4.16 -16.89 14.64
CA ASN A 143 -3.06 -17.82 14.43
C ASN A 143 -2.68 -18.61 15.70
N ASP A 144 -3.35 -18.32 16.82
CA ASP A 144 -3.30 -19.07 18.09
C ASP A 144 -4.35 -20.21 18.10
#